data_AF-A0A0G1XTK4-F1
#
_entry.id   AF-A0A0G1XTK4-F1
#
_cell.length_a   1.000
_cell.length_b   1.000
_cell.length_c   1.000
_cell.angle_alpha   90.00
_cell.angle_beta   90.00
_cell.angle_gamma   90.00
#
_symmetry.space_group_name_H-M   'P 1'
#
loop_
_entity.id
_entity.type
_entity.pdbx_description
1 polymer ?
#
loop_
_entity_poly.entity_id
_entity_poly.type
_entity_poly.pdbx_seq_one_letter_code
_entity_poly.pdbx_strand_id
1 'polypeptide(L)' 'MAKHYFSNATKTELMKHLHEAQNELEKLLFQVHTNQLKDVRSIRHKRREIARLHTALTQTTS' A
#
# COMPACT_ATOMS: atom_id res chain seq x y z
N MET A 1 -4.25 4.25 -14.22
CA MET A 1 -5.14 3.07 -14.13
C MET A 1 -5.15 2.46 -12.71
N ALA A 2 -5.46 3.22 -11.65
CA ALA A 2 -5.57 2.67 -10.28
C ALA A 2 -7.02 2.67 -9.74
N LYS A 3 -7.95 3.33 -10.45
CA LYS A 3 -9.35 3.46 -10.04
C LYS A 3 -10.15 2.15 -10.12
N HIS A 4 -9.68 1.18 -10.92
CA HIS A 4 -10.43 -0.06 -11.19
C HIS A 4 -9.97 -1.28 -10.39
N TYR A 5 -8.76 -1.30 -9.84
CA TYR A 5 -8.25 -2.49 -9.13
C TYR A 5 -8.96 -2.74 -7.79
N PHE A 6 -9.45 -1.70 -7.14
CA PHE A 6 -10.05 -1.79 -5.81
C PHE A 6 -11.58 -1.71 -5.80
N SER A 7 -12.24 -1.42 -6.94
CA SER A 7 -13.70 -1.27 -6.95
C SER A 7 -14.46 -2.58 -6.76
N ASN A 8 -13.80 -3.71 -7.05
CA ASN A 8 -14.41 -5.05 -6.99
C ASN A 8 -13.83 -5.91 -5.85
N ALA A 9 -12.86 -5.40 -5.09
CA ALA A 9 -12.25 -6.12 -3.98
C ALA A 9 -13.16 -6.06 -2.76
N THR A 10 -13.30 -7.18 -2.06
CA THR A 10 -14.02 -7.24 -0.78
C THR A 10 -13.28 -6.46 0.30
N LYS A 11 -13.98 -6.04 1.35
CA LYS A 11 -13.38 -5.38 2.51
C LYS A 11 -12.21 -6.19 3.10
N THR A 12 -12.36 -7.51 3.18
CA THR A 12 -11.34 -8.43 3.69
C THR A 12 -10.08 -8.44 2.81
N GLU A 13 -10.25 -8.46 1.49
CA GLU A 13 -9.13 -8.39 0.54
C GLU A 13 -8.42 -7.04 0.61
N LEU A 14 -9.17 -5.94 0.70
CA LEU A 14 -8.61 -4.60 0.88
C LEU A 14 -7.80 -4.48 2.18
N MET A 15 -8.28 -5.08 3.29
CA MET A 15 -7.54 -5.13 4.55
C MET A 15 -6.27 -5.98 4.44
N LYS A 16 -6.35 -7.12 3.75
CA LYS A 16 -5.18 -7.98 3.50
C LYS A 16 -4.12 -7.24 2.69
N HIS A 17 -4.51 -6.59 1.59
CA HIS A 17 -3.60 -5.79 0.77
C HIS A 17 -3.02 -4.59 1.52
N LEU A 18 -3.81 -3.96 2.41
CA LEU A 18 -3.30 -2.88 3.26
C LEU A 18 -2.18 -3.38 4.17
N HIS A 19 -2.39 -4.53 4.82
CA HIS A 19 -1.39 -5.12 5.70
C HIS A 19 -0.12 -5.55 4.92
N GLU A 20 -0.27 -6.18 3.77
CA GLU A 20 0.84 -6.52 2.88
C GLU A 20 1.64 -5.28 2.46
N ALA A 21 0.94 -4.20 2.07
CA ALA A 21 1.57 -2.95 1.66
C ALA A 21 2.32 -2.26 2.81
N GLN A 22 1.81 -2.33 4.04
CA GLN A 22 2.48 -1.84 5.24
C GLN A 22 3.76 -2.63 5.53
N ASN A 23 3.69 -3.97 5.49
CA ASN A 23 4.86 -4.84 5.69
C ASN A 23 5.95 -4.59 4.63
N GLU A 24 5.55 -4.36 3.37
CA GLU A 24 6.49 -3.98 2.32
C GLU A 24 7.12 -2.61 2.56
N LEU A 25 6.34 -1.63 3.01
CA LEU A 25 6.86 -0.32 3.37
C LEU A 25 7.90 -0.42 4.50
N GLU A 26 7.64 -1.23 5.53
CA GLU A 26 8.60 -1.46 6.62
C GLU A 26 9.90 -2.07 6.12
N LYS A 27 9.83 -3.07 5.23
CA LYS A 27 11.02 -3.66 4.59
C LYS A 27 11.81 -2.62 3.80
N LEU A 28 11.14 -1.78 3.02
CA LEU A 28 11.79 -0.70 2.25
C LEU A 28 12.45 0.33 3.18
N LEU A 29 11.80 0.70 4.28
CA LEU A 29 12.36 1.62 5.28
C LEU A 29 13.58 1.02 5.98
N PHE A 30 13.53 -0.27 6.31
CA PHE A 30 14.69 -0.99 6.84
C PHE A 30 15.86 -0.98 5.85
N GLN A 31 15.59 -1.26 4.56
CA GLN A 31 16.61 -1.20 3.51
C GLN A 31 17.18 0.21 3.33
N VAL A 32 16.39 1.28 3.50
CA VAL A 32 16.93 2.65 3.52
C VAL A 32 17.86 2.83 4.70
N HIS A 33 17.44 2.40 5.88
CA HIS A 33 18.23 2.54 7.09
C HIS A 33 19.57 1.81 7.01
N THR A 34 19.61 0.64 6.36
CA THR A 34 20.84 -0.12 6.10
C THR A 34 21.59 0.31 4.83
N ASN A 35 21.14 1.38 4.14
CA ASN A 35 21.69 1.87 2.88
C ASN A 35 21.72 0.83 1.74
N GLN A 36 20.78 -0.12 1.77
CA GLN A 36 20.61 -1.20 0.79
C GLN A 36 19.49 -0.94 -0.22
N LEU A 37 18.72 0.15 -0.06
CA LEU A 37 17.63 0.46 -0.97
C LEU A 37 18.15 1.06 -2.28
N LYS A 38 17.96 0.32 -3.38
CA LYS A 38 18.37 0.75 -4.74
C LYS A 38 17.45 1.79 -5.36
N ASP A 39 16.15 1.74 -5.05
CA ASP A 39 15.16 2.68 -5.58
C ASP A 39 14.35 3.31 -4.46
N VAL A 40 14.64 4.57 -4.14
CA VAL A 40 13.94 5.35 -3.10
C VAL A 40 12.50 5.70 -3.52
N ARG A 41 12.19 5.69 -4.83
CA ARG A 41 10.83 6.02 -5.31
C ARG A 41 9.83 4.94 -4.90
N SER A 42 10.27 3.70 -4.72
CA SER A 42 9.46 2.58 -4.23
C SER A 42 8.70 2.92 -2.94
N ILE A 43 9.34 3.60 -1.99
CA ILE A 43 8.71 4.06 -0.73
C ILE A 43 7.56 5.01 -1.01
N ARG A 44 7.77 5.98 -1.91
CA ARG A 44 6.73 6.95 -2.28
C ARG A 44 5.56 6.26 -2.99
N HIS A 45 5.84 5.29 -3.85
CA HIS A 45 4.81 4.49 -4.51
C HIS A 45 3.99 3.69 -3.48
N LYS A 46 4.66 3.01 -2.55
CA LYS A 46 3.99 2.19 -1.56
C LYS A 46 3.17 3.00 -0.56
N ARG A 47 3.64 4.19 -0.14
CA ARG A 47 2.84 5.15 0.66
C ARG A 47 1.57 5.61 -0.06
N ARG A 48 1.65 5.89 -1.37
CA ARG A 48 0.45 6.27 -2.17
C ARG A 48 -0.54 5.11 -2.29
N GLU A 49 -0.03 3.88 -2.40
CA GLU A 49 -0.86 2.69 -2.45
C GLU A 49 -1.63 2.47 -1.15
N ILE A 50 -0.96 2.58 0.00
CA ILE A 50 -1.60 2.55 1.33
C ILE A 50 -2.71 3.60 1.44
N ALA A 51 -2.45 4.85 1.01
CA ALA A 51 -3.46 5.91 1.04
C ALA A 51 -4.69 5.59 0.15
N ARG A 52 -4.48 4.96 -1.01
CA ARG A 52 -5.57 4.51 -1.89
C ARG A 52 -6.38 3.38 -1.27
N LEU A 53 -5.72 2.42 -0.62
CA LEU A 53 -6.37 1.32 0.09
C LEU A 53 -7.24 1.83 1.24
N HIS A 54 -6.75 2.81 2.01
CA HIS A 54 -7.58 3.49 3.02
C HIS A 54 -8.81 4.15 2.40
N THR A 55 -8.64 4.86 1.29
CA THR A 55 -9.77 5.51 0.60
C THR A 55 -10.82 4.49 0.15
N ALA A 56 -10.38 3.36 -0.44
CA ALA A 56 -11.28 2.29 -0.86
C ALA A 56 -12.01 1.63 0.32
N LEU A 57 -11.33 1.41 1.44
CA LEU A 57 -11.93 0.88 2.67
C LEU A 57 -13.00 1.81 3.25
N THR A 58 -12.74 3.12 3.26
CA THR A 58 -13.73 4.12 3.69
C THR A 58 -14.96 4.11 2.79
N GLN A 59 -14.77 4.03 1.46
CA GLN A 59 -15.87 3.93 0.50
C GLN A 59 -16.68 2.65 0.61
N THR A 60 -16.09 1.55 1.07
CA THR A 60 -16.78 0.25 1.26
C THR A 60 -17.60 0.21 2.57
N THR A 61 -17.26 1.06 3.54
CA THR A 61 -17.92 1.07 4.86
C THR A 61 -19.01 2.15 4.97
N SER A 62 -19.05 3.09 4.03
CA SER A 62 -20.08 4.16 3.94
C SER A 62 -21.23 3.72 3.04
#